data_AF-A0A2G2VNE8-F1
#
_entry.id   AF-A0A2G2VNE8-F1
#
_cell.length_a   1.000
_cell.length_b   1.000
_cell.length_c   1.000
_cell.angle_alpha   90.00
_cell.angle_beta   90.00
_cell.angle_gamma   90.00
#
_symmetry.space_group_name_H-M   'P 1'
#
loop_
_entity.id
_entity.type
_entity.pdbx_description
1 polymer ?
#
loop_
_entity_poly.entity_id
_entity_poly.type
_entity_poly.pdbx_seq_one_letter_code
_entity_poly.pdbx_strand_id
1 'polypeptide(L)'
;MGGREGHVDTAVKTADTGYMSRRLMKALEDLAVYYDSTVRNASSCIVQFMYGDDGMNPSQMEEKKGCPLNFSRLFMKVKATCPPRGEKSLSYSEICERVNERLSYHDMNFLIKDLAETLKKLREALLLGEEKYAGDDLEYLENIALNISGITKKQLQVFLDTCISRYHLKRLESGTAMGAIGAQSIGEPGTQMTLKTFHFAGVSSMNVTLGVPQIKEIINAAKKITTPIITAKLLSAANLTGARMIKARIEKTLLGQMAKSVKIVISLDMETIQVSQLCIDAYTVKQSVLQTSKLKLKEH
;
A
#
# COMPACT_ATOMS: atom_id res chain seq x y z
N MET A 1 -22.14 18.57 21.55
CA MET A 1 -21.69 19.12 20.25
C MET A 1 -21.42 18.05 19.20
N GLY A 2 -20.76 16.92 19.53
CA GLY A 2 -20.37 15.90 18.54
C GLY A 2 -21.50 15.24 17.72
N GLY A 3 -22.69 15.05 18.29
CA GLY A 3 -23.83 14.47 17.53
C GLY A 3 -24.30 15.33 16.35
N ARG A 4 -24.25 16.67 16.49
CA ARG A 4 -24.59 17.59 15.38
C ARG A 4 -23.52 17.56 14.29
N GLU A 5 -22.25 17.40 14.67
CA GLU A 5 -21.14 17.28 13.72
C GLU A 5 -21.29 16.01 12.86
N GLY A 6 -21.67 14.88 13.45
CA GLY A 6 -21.91 13.64 12.69
C GLY A 6 -23.09 13.72 11.71
N HIS A 7 -24.17 14.44 12.06
CA HIS A 7 -25.29 14.67 11.12
C HIS A 7 -24.89 15.58 9.95
N VAL A 8 -24.15 16.65 10.23
CA VAL A 8 -23.63 17.55 9.19
C VAL A 8 -22.62 16.82 8.29
N ASP A 9 -21.71 16.04 8.88
CA ASP A 9 -20.73 15.20 8.17
C ASP A 9 -21.44 14.22 7.22
N THR A 10 -22.52 13.60 7.69
CA THR A 10 -23.33 12.67 6.89
C THR A 10 -24.05 13.34 5.72
N ALA A 11 -24.54 14.57 5.90
CA ALA A 11 -25.17 15.32 4.82
C ALA A 11 -24.13 15.73 3.75
N VAL A 12 -22.97 16.24 4.16
CA VAL A 12 -21.92 16.73 3.24
C VAL A 12 -21.25 15.57 2.50
N LYS A 13 -20.93 14.47 3.20
CA LYS A 13 -20.24 13.31 2.59
C LYS A 13 -21.05 12.70 1.46
N THR A 14 -22.38 12.68 1.57
CA THR A 14 -23.26 12.07 0.56
C THR A 14 -23.13 12.80 -0.78
N ALA A 15 -23.06 14.13 -0.75
CA ALA A 15 -22.89 14.94 -1.96
C ALA A 15 -21.49 14.74 -2.58
N ASP A 16 -20.43 14.81 -1.78
CA ASP A 16 -19.05 14.68 -2.28
C ASP A 16 -18.74 13.27 -2.82
N THR A 17 -19.16 12.23 -2.09
CA THR A 17 -18.92 10.83 -2.47
C THR A 17 -19.75 10.41 -3.69
N GLY A 18 -20.99 10.89 -3.80
CA GLY A 18 -21.83 10.67 -4.98
C GLY A 18 -21.24 11.32 -6.25
N TYR A 19 -20.75 12.56 -6.14
CA TYR A 19 -20.09 13.23 -7.24
C TYR A 19 -18.81 12.51 -7.68
N MET A 20 -18.00 12.07 -6.71
CA MET A 20 -16.79 11.29 -6.98
C MET A 20 -17.10 9.95 -7.66
N SER A 21 -18.07 9.18 -7.14
CA SER A 21 -18.50 7.91 -7.72
C SER A 21 -18.98 8.07 -9.17
N ARG A 22 -19.82 9.08 -9.44
CA ARG A 22 -20.27 9.40 -10.81
C ARG A 22 -19.10 9.73 -11.74
N ARG A 23 -18.11 10.48 -11.27
CA ARG A 23 -16.92 10.82 -12.07
C ARG A 23 -16.07 9.60 -12.39
N LEU A 24 -15.86 8.71 -11.40
CA LEU A 24 -15.15 7.46 -11.61
C LEU A 24 -15.88 6.58 -12.64
N MET A 25 -17.21 6.46 -12.52
CA MET A 25 -18.01 5.71 -13.49
C MET A 25 -17.85 6.28 -14.90
N LYS A 26 -17.98 7.59 -15.07
CA LYS A 26 -17.82 8.23 -16.39
C LYS A 26 -16.42 8.13 -16.98
N ALA A 27 -15.39 7.99 -16.14
CA ALA A 27 -14.02 7.82 -16.61
C ALA A 27 -13.68 6.37 -16.99
N LEU A 28 -14.37 5.40 -16.40
CA LEU A 28 -14.03 3.98 -16.50
C LEU A 28 -15.09 3.15 -17.24
N GLU A 29 -16.29 3.67 -17.52
CA GLU A 29 -17.39 2.91 -18.15
C GLU A 29 -17.02 2.26 -19.49
N ASP A 30 -16.06 2.84 -20.21
CA ASP A 30 -15.58 2.34 -21.50
C ASP A 30 -14.59 1.17 -21.40
N LEU A 31 -14.11 0.83 -20.20
CA LEU A 31 -13.11 -0.22 -20.02
C LEU A 31 -13.76 -1.61 -19.96
N ALA A 32 -13.41 -2.44 -20.93
CA ALA A 32 -13.85 -3.82 -21.02
C ALA A 32 -12.67 -4.76 -21.32
N VAL A 33 -12.85 -6.02 -20.93
CA VAL A 33 -11.89 -7.10 -21.20
C VAL A 33 -12.21 -7.71 -22.56
N TYR A 34 -11.21 -7.86 -23.41
CA TYR A 34 -11.36 -8.44 -24.74
C TYR A 34 -11.01 -9.94 -24.75
N TYR A 35 -11.31 -10.63 -25.86
CA TYR A 35 -11.08 -12.07 -26.02
C TYR A 35 -9.60 -12.46 -25.98
N ASP A 36 -8.71 -11.53 -26.30
CA ASP A 36 -7.26 -11.69 -26.15
C ASP A 36 -6.77 -11.48 -24.71
N SER A 37 -7.69 -11.38 -23.74
CA SER A 37 -7.42 -11.11 -22.32
C SER A 37 -6.83 -9.73 -22.02
N THR A 38 -6.78 -8.81 -23.01
CA THR A 38 -6.37 -7.42 -22.81
C THR A 38 -7.54 -6.56 -22.32
N VAL A 39 -7.25 -5.52 -21.55
CA VAL A 39 -8.24 -4.51 -21.15
C VAL A 39 -8.08 -3.31 -22.06
N ARG A 40 -9.15 -2.92 -22.74
CA ARG A 40 -9.13 -1.80 -23.69
C ARG A 40 -10.25 -0.81 -23.42
N ASN A 41 -10.05 0.41 -23.87
CA ASN A 41 -11.09 1.44 -23.90
C ASN A 41 -11.93 1.38 -25.19
N ALA A 42 -12.93 2.25 -25.31
CA ALA A 42 -13.78 2.36 -26.51
C ALA A 42 -13.01 2.72 -27.79
N SER A 43 -11.84 3.38 -27.67
CA SER A 43 -10.96 3.68 -28.80
C SER A 43 -10.01 2.52 -29.17
N SER A 44 -10.20 1.34 -28.60
CA SER A 44 -9.33 0.16 -28.76
C SER A 44 -7.88 0.34 -28.28
N CYS A 45 -7.59 1.37 -27.49
CA CYS A 45 -6.31 1.53 -26.83
C CYS A 45 -6.20 0.54 -25.66
N ILE A 46 -5.09 -0.18 -25.60
CA ILE A 46 -4.80 -1.13 -24.52
C ILE A 46 -4.41 -0.34 -23.27
N VAL A 47 -5.11 -0.60 -22.17
CA VAL A 47 -4.81 -0.04 -20.83
C VAL A 47 -4.02 -1.05 -19.99
N GLN A 48 -4.36 -2.34 -20.08
CA GLN A 48 -3.63 -3.44 -19.44
C GLN A 48 -3.52 -4.63 -20.40
N PHE A 49 -2.37 -5.32 -20.40
CA PHE A 49 -2.19 -6.55 -21.17
C PHE A 49 -2.93 -7.75 -20.58
N MET A 50 -3.08 -7.75 -19.26
CA MET A 50 -3.87 -8.73 -18.51
C MET A 50 -4.53 -7.99 -17.36
N TYR A 51 -5.82 -8.24 -17.15
CA TYR A 51 -6.54 -7.61 -16.04
C TYR A 51 -5.91 -7.98 -14.70
N GLY A 52 -5.57 -6.98 -13.87
CA GLY A 52 -5.02 -7.21 -12.53
C GLY A 52 -3.68 -7.96 -12.49
N ASP A 53 -2.97 -8.02 -13.62
CA ASP A 53 -1.76 -8.83 -13.85
C ASP A 53 -1.92 -10.37 -13.68
N ASP A 54 -3.11 -10.85 -13.31
CA ASP A 54 -3.43 -12.27 -13.08
C ASP A 54 -4.59 -12.80 -13.94
N GLY A 55 -5.40 -11.92 -14.53
CA GLY A 55 -6.56 -12.25 -15.35
C GLY A 55 -7.71 -12.87 -14.57
N MET A 56 -7.76 -12.68 -13.25
CA MET A 56 -8.71 -13.35 -12.37
C MET A 56 -9.87 -12.45 -11.96
N ASN A 57 -11.00 -13.07 -11.60
CA ASN A 57 -12.18 -12.36 -11.14
C ASN A 57 -12.09 -12.04 -9.64
N PRO A 58 -12.10 -10.75 -9.23
CA PRO A 58 -11.96 -10.38 -7.81
C PRO A 58 -13.11 -10.89 -6.93
N SER A 59 -14.31 -11.10 -7.51
CA SER A 59 -15.47 -11.60 -6.76
C SER A 59 -15.34 -13.07 -6.34
N GLN A 60 -14.46 -13.83 -7.01
CA GLN A 60 -14.29 -15.27 -6.77
C GLN A 60 -13.02 -15.62 -5.99
N MET A 61 -12.31 -14.61 -5.46
CA MET A 61 -11.11 -14.79 -4.65
C MET A 61 -11.44 -15.42 -3.30
N GLU A 62 -10.62 -16.38 -2.86
CA GLU A 62 -10.86 -17.14 -1.62
C GLU A 62 -9.95 -16.73 -0.46
N GLU A 63 -8.78 -16.16 -0.74
CA GLU A 63 -7.78 -15.83 0.28
C GLU A 63 -7.64 -14.31 0.48
N LYS A 64 -7.29 -13.91 1.72
CA LYS A 64 -7.14 -12.51 2.14
C LYS A 64 -6.07 -11.73 1.34
N LYS A 65 -5.13 -12.42 0.70
CA LYS A 65 -4.06 -11.82 -0.12
C LYS A 65 -4.47 -11.60 -1.58
N GLY A 66 -5.72 -11.89 -1.95
CA GLY A 66 -6.14 -11.86 -3.35
C GLY A 66 -5.74 -13.11 -4.14
N CYS A 67 -5.35 -14.20 -3.47
CA CYS A 67 -5.09 -15.45 -4.16
C CYS A 67 -6.41 -16.15 -4.54
N PRO A 68 -6.50 -16.74 -5.74
CA PRO A 68 -7.74 -17.36 -6.22
C PRO A 68 -8.09 -18.61 -5.43
N LEU A 69 -7.12 -19.36 -4.90
CA LEU A 69 -7.34 -20.64 -4.24
C LEU A 69 -6.80 -20.63 -2.81
N ASN A 70 -7.59 -21.15 -1.87
CA ASN A 70 -7.11 -21.48 -0.54
C ASN A 70 -6.76 -22.97 -0.48
N PHE A 71 -5.49 -23.29 -0.68
CA PHE A 71 -5.00 -24.68 -0.75
C PHE A 71 -5.26 -25.45 0.55
N SER A 72 -5.05 -24.83 1.71
CA SER A 72 -5.27 -25.49 3.02
C SER A 72 -6.72 -25.94 3.18
N ARG A 73 -7.69 -25.08 2.83
CA ARG A 73 -9.12 -25.40 2.89
C ARG A 73 -9.51 -26.48 1.89
N LEU A 74 -9.03 -26.36 0.65
CA LEU A 74 -9.29 -27.34 -0.39
C LEU A 74 -8.74 -28.71 -0.01
N PHE A 75 -7.54 -28.73 0.57
CA PHE A 75 -6.89 -29.95 1.02
C PHE A 75 -7.68 -30.66 2.12
N MET A 76 -8.12 -29.92 3.15
CA MET A 76 -8.99 -30.47 4.20
C MET A 76 -10.31 -31.02 3.64
N LYS A 77 -10.92 -30.31 2.68
CA LYS A 77 -12.15 -30.78 2.01
C LYS A 77 -11.90 -32.12 1.30
N VAL A 78 -10.78 -32.26 0.60
CA VAL A 78 -10.45 -33.49 -0.12
C VAL A 78 -10.19 -34.65 0.84
N LYS A 79 -9.45 -34.41 1.94
CA LYS A 79 -9.26 -35.41 3.00
C LYS A 79 -10.58 -35.90 3.60
N ALA A 80 -11.53 -35.00 3.82
CA ALA A 80 -12.84 -35.34 4.36
C ALA A 80 -13.73 -36.08 3.34
N THR A 81 -13.68 -35.69 2.06
CA THR A 81 -14.56 -36.26 1.01
C THR A 81 -14.05 -37.62 0.53
N CYS A 82 -12.73 -37.83 0.52
CA CYS A 82 -12.08 -39.05 0.06
C CYS A 82 -11.21 -39.64 1.19
N PRO A 83 -11.76 -40.44 2.11
CA PRO A 83 -10.97 -41.03 3.19
C PRO A 83 -9.95 -42.05 2.66
N PRO A 84 -8.79 -42.19 3.33
CA PRO A 84 -7.77 -43.16 2.96
C PRO A 84 -8.29 -44.57 3.29
N ARG A 85 -8.78 -45.31 2.29
CA ARG A 85 -9.33 -46.68 2.46
C ARG A 85 -8.22 -47.73 2.56
N GLY A 86 -7.22 -47.49 3.40
CA GLY A 86 -6.04 -48.35 3.55
C GLY A 86 -5.00 -48.21 2.42
N GLU A 87 -5.09 -47.17 1.59
CA GLU A 87 -4.05 -46.84 0.62
C GLU A 87 -2.81 -46.29 1.34
N LYS A 88 -1.61 -46.73 0.91
CA LYS A 88 -0.35 -46.17 1.41
C LYS A 88 -0.26 -44.68 1.07
N SER A 89 0.27 -43.91 2.02
CA SER A 89 0.63 -42.50 1.82
C SER A 89 1.76 -42.38 0.79
N LEU A 90 1.74 -41.30 0.02
CA LEU A 90 2.79 -40.98 -0.93
C LEU A 90 4.02 -40.37 -0.24
N SER A 91 5.20 -40.69 -0.75
CA SER A 91 6.44 -40.02 -0.40
C SER A 91 6.48 -38.59 -0.97
N TYR A 92 7.28 -37.70 -0.36
CA TYR A 92 7.39 -36.30 -0.80
C TYR A 92 7.88 -36.17 -2.26
N SER A 93 8.86 -36.99 -2.66
CA SER A 93 9.39 -37.00 -4.03
C SER A 93 8.30 -37.37 -5.05
N GLU A 94 7.50 -38.40 -4.76
CA GLU A 94 6.38 -38.81 -5.62
C GLU A 94 5.28 -37.75 -5.72
N ILE A 95 5.04 -36.98 -4.66
CA ILE A 95 4.09 -35.86 -4.69
C ILE A 95 4.61 -34.78 -5.64
N CYS A 96 5.87 -34.38 -5.51
CA CYS A 96 6.48 -33.35 -6.36
C CYS A 96 6.49 -33.76 -7.84
N GLU A 97 6.84 -35.01 -8.14
CA GLU A 97 6.86 -35.54 -9.51
C GLU A 97 5.46 -35.48 -10.14
N ARG A 98 4.44 -36.02 -9.46
CA ARG A 98 3.07 -36.01 -9.99
C ARG A 98 2.47 -34.62 -10.13
N VAL A 99 2.82 -33.72 -9.20
CA VAL A 99 2.39 -32.32 -9.28
C VAL A 99 2.98 -31.65 -10.51
N ASN A 100 4.28 -31.82 -10.75
CA ASN A 100 4.97 -31.23 -11.91
C ASN A 100 4.47 -31.84 -13.22
N GLU A 101 4.28 -33.16 -13.27
CA GLU A 101 3.68 -33.83 -14.42
C GLU A 101 2.30 -33.24 -14.73
N ARG A 102 1.43 -33.11 -13.72
CA ARG A 102 0.05 -32.65 -13.93
C ARG A 102 -0.04 -31.16 -14.28
N LEU A 103 0.83 -30.33 -13.71
CA LEU A 103 0.89 -28.89 -14.00
C LEU A 103 1.45 -28.59 -15.39
N SER A 104 2.31 -29.45 -15.93
CA SER A 104 2.86 -29.30 -17.28
C SER A 104 1.79 -29.35 -18.39
N TYR A 105 0.63 -29.97 -18.14
CA TYR A 105 -0.42 -30.14 -19.15
C TYR A 105 -1.32 -28.90 -19.34
N HIS A 106 -1.39 -27.99 -18.37
CA HIS A 106 -2.45 -26.96 -18.33
C HIS A 106 -1.94 -25.50 -18.43
N ASP A 107 -0.65 -25.28 -18.71
CA ASP A 107 -0.06 -23.95 -18.90
C ASP A 107 -0.25 -23.02 -17.68
N MET A 108 0.04 -23.56 -16.49
CA MET A 108 -0.33 -22.97 -15.18
C MET A 108 0.86 -22.34 -14.45
N ASN A 109 1.68 -21.54 -15.14
CA ASN A 109 2.92 -20.99 -14.60
C ASN A 109 2.75 -20.20 -13.29
N PHE A 110 1.63 -19.52 -13.10
CA PHE A 110 1.33 -18.78 -11.86
C PHE A 110 1.03 -19.72 -10.69
N LEU A 111 0.25 -20.78 -10.94
CA LEU A 111 -0.16 -21.75 -9.93
C LEU A 111 1.02 -22.62 -9.46
N ILE A 112 2.01 -22.85 -10.32
CA ILE A 112 3.22 -23.62 -9.98
C ILE A 112 3.98 -22.98 -8.80
N LYS A 113 4.13 -21.64 -8.78
CA LYS A 113 4.88 -20.96 -7.72
C LYS A 113 4.17 -21.04 -6.37
N ASP A 114 2.87 -20.72 -6.35
CA ASP A 114 2.07 -20.75 -5.12
C ASP A 114 1.86 -22.18 -4.61
N LEU A 115 1.67 -23.15 -5.51
CA LEU A 115 1.56 -24.55 -5.15
C LEU A 115 2.91 -25.08 -4.63
N ALA A 116 4.03 -24.70 -5.23
CA ALA A 116 5.35 -25.09 -4.75
C ALA A 116 5.65 -24.49 -3.36
N GLU A 117 5.26 -23.24 -3.11
CA GLU A 117 5.42 -22.61 -1.80
C GLU A 117 4.51 -23.26 -0.74
N THR A 118 3.27 -23.58 -1.09
CA THR A 118 2.36 -24.29 -0.17
C THR A 118 2.80 -25.72 0.07
N LEU A 119 3.34 -26.43 -0.93
CA LEU A 119 3.95 -27.75 -0.75
C LEU A 119 5.20 -27.69 0.12
N LYS A 120 6.01 -26.62 0.03
CA LYS A 120 7.14 -26.39 0.95
C LYS A 120 6.65 -26.16 2.38
N LYS A 121 5.63 -25.32 2.58
CA LYS A 121 5.01 -25.12 3.91
C LYS A 121 4.39 -26.40 4.47
N LEU A 122 3.78 -27.22 3.62
CA LEU A 122 3.30 -28.54 4.00
C LEU A 122 4.46 -29.46 4.37
N ARG A 123 5.57 -29.46 3.62
CA ARG A 123 6.79 -30.21 3.96
C ARG A 123 7.35 -29.81 5.32
N GLU A 124 7.43 -28.51 5.59
CA GLU A 124 7.89 -27.96 6.87
C GLU A 124 6.94 -28.31 8.02
N ALA A 125 5.62 -28.19 7.81
CA ALA A 125 4.60 -28.54 8.79
C ALA A 125 4.53 -30.06 9.07
N LEU A 126 4.94 -30.89 8.11
CA LEU A 126 4.97 -32.35 8.22
C LEU A 126 6.28 -32.87 8.83
N LEU A 127 7.25 -32.01 9.20
CA LEU A 127 8.56 -32.42 9.72
C LEU A 127 9.24 -33.50 8.85
N LEU A 128 9.03 -33.47 7.52
CA LEU A 128 9.74 -34.30 6.54
C LEU A 128 11.13 -33.68 6.26
N GLY A 129 11.85 -33.39 7.34
CA GLY A 129 13.25 -33.02 7.35
C GLY A 129 14.08 -34.30 7.39
N GLU A 130 15.00 -34.42 6.44
CA GLU A 130 15.96 -35.52 6.40
C GLU A 130 16.85 -35.47 7.64
N GLU A 131 16.58 -36.28 8.66
CA GLU A 131 17.62 -36.91 9.49
C GLU A 131 17.18 -38.33 9.84
N LYS A 132 17.82 -39.30 9.20
CA LYS A 132 17.72 -40.73 9.52
C LYS A 132 18.20 -40.95 10.96
N TYR A 133 17.30 -41.10 11.91
CA TYR A 133 17.62 -41.70 13.20
C TYR A 133 17.02 -43.11 13.25
N ALA A 134 17.91 -44.09 13.11
CA ALA A 134 17.58 -45.50 13.11
C ALA A 134 17.10 -45.95 14.51
N GLY A 135 15.83 -46.36 14.62
CA GLY A 135 15.25 -47.03 15.77
C GLY A 135 13.83 -47.55 15.46
N ASP A 136 13.54 -48.82 15.78
CA ASP A 136 12.30 -49.53 15.43
C ASP A 136 11.00 -48.87 15.96
N ASP A 137 11.08 -48.08 17.03
CA ASP A 137 9.92 -47.36 17.60
C ASP A 137 9.50 -46.12 16.78
N LEU A 138 10.42 -45.53 15.99
CA LEU A 138 10.13 -44.37 15.14
C LEU A 138 9.32 -44.77 13.90
N GLU A 139 9.52 -45.97 13.37
CA GLU A 139 8.82 -46.43 12.15
C GLU A 139 7.31 -46.56 12.39
N TYR A 140 6.89 -46.90 13.62
CA TYR A 140 5.49 -46.95 14.01
C TYR A 140 4.88 -45.55 14.18
N LEU A 141 5.61 -44.62 14.80
CA LEU A 141 5.21 -43.21 14.93
C LEU A 141 5.18 -42.50 13.58
N GLU A 142 6.11 -42.81 12.69
CA GLU A 142 6.17 -42.31 11.33
C GLU A 142 5.01 -42.86 10.50
N ASN A 143 4.67 -44.14 10.63
CA ASN A 143 3.46 -44.71 10.02
C ASN A 143 2.17 -44.10 10.57
N ILE A 144 2.08 -43.80 11.87
CA ILE A 144 0.93 -43.10 12.47
C ILE A 144 0.88 -41.65 11.97
N ALA A 145 2.00 -40.94 11.92
CA ALA A 145 2.09 -39.58 11.38
C ALA A 145 1.72 -39.56 9.90
N LEU A 146 2.17 -40.52 9.10
CA LEU A 146 1.80 -40.68 7.70
C LEU A 146 0.31 -41.06 7.52
N ASN A 147 -0.29 -41.80 8.44
CA ASN A 147 -1.72 -42.10 8.41
C ASN A 147 -2.60 -40.90 8.81
N ILE A 148 -2.13 -40.06 9.74
CA ILE A 148 -2.85 -38.85 10.19
C ILE A 148 -2.66 -37.69 9.20
N SER A 149 -1.44 -37.52 8.69
CA SER A 149 -1.02 -36.34 7.96
C SER A 149 -0.69 -36.59 6.47
N GLY A 150 -0.47 -37.84 6.08
CA GLY A 150 -0.14 -38.23 4.70
C GLY A 150 -1.29 -38.05 3.72
N ILE A 151 -0.94 -38.21 2.45
CA ILE A 151 -1.80 -38.03 1.28
C ILE A 151 -1.79 -39.30 0.46
N THR A 152 -2.96 -39.82 0.11
CA THR A 152 -3.05 -40.93 -0.84
C THR A 152 -2.99 -40.44 -2.28
N LYS A 153 -2.62 -41.32 -3.20
CA LYS A 153 -2.58 -41.01 -4.64
C LYS A 153 -3.92 -40.46 -5.15
N LYS A 154 -5.02 -41.07 -4.73
CA LYS A 154 -6.36 -40.66 -5.14
C LYS A 154 -6.72 -39.29 -4.57
N GLN A 155 -6.38 -39.03 -3.31
CA GLN A 155 -6.59 -37.71 -2.69
C GLN A 155 -5.80 -36.62 -3.41
N LEU A 156 -4.52 -36.86 -3.73
CA LEU A 156 -3.70 -35.89 -4.46
C LEU A 156 -4.29 -35.58 -5.84
N GLN A 157 -4.72 -36.61 -6.57
CA GLN A 157 -5.32 -36.44 -7.89
C GLN A 157 -6.60 -35.60 -7.82
N VAL A 158 -7.54 -35.95 -6.92
CA VAL A 158 -8.78 -35.20 -6.72
C VAL A 158 -8.49 -33.77 -6.29
N PHE A 159 -7.48 -33.55 -5.44
CA PHE A 159 -7.04 -32.22 -5.03
C PHE A 159 -6.54 -31.38 -6.21
N LEU A 160 -5.65 -31.93 -7.04
CA LEU A 160 -5.10 -31.23 -8.19
C LEU A 160 -6.19 -30.93 -9.23
N ASP A 161 -7.02 -31.91 -9.57
CA ASP A 161 -8.12 -31.72 -10.53
C ASP A 161 -9.14 -30.67 -10.01
N THR A 162 -9.42 -30.66 -8.70
CA THR A 162 -10.26 -29.63 -8.07
C THR A 162 -9.60 -28.25 -8.13
N CYS A 163 -8.30 -28.15 -7.86
CA CYS A 163 -7.58 -26.88 -7.92
C CYS A 163 -7.59 -26.31 -9.35
N ILE A 164 -7.27 -27.14 -10.34
CA ILE A 164 -7.25 -26.75 -11.76
C ILE A 164 -8.64 -26.30 -12.21
N SER A 165 -9.67 -27.11 -11.94
CA SER A 165 -11.06 -26.79 -12.30
C SER A 165 -11.50 -25.46 -11.68
N ARG A 166 -11.26 -25.27 -10.38
CA ARG A 166 -11.65 -24.02 -9.70
C ARG A 166 -10.84 -22.82 -10.17
N TYR A 167 -9.58 -22.98 -10.55
CA TYR A 167 -8.79 -21.89 -11.11
C TYR A 167 -9.36 -21.41 -12.46
N HIS A 168 -9.65 -22.33 -13.37
CA HIS A 168 -10.21 -21.96 -14.67
C HIS A 168 -11.57 -21.26 -14.56
N LEU A 169 -12.42 -21.69 -13.63
CA LEU A 169 -13.70 -21.04 -13.35
C LEU A 169 -13.58 -19.63 -12.78
N LYS A 170 -12.43 -19.31 -12.16
CA LYS A 170 -12.15 -17.99 -11.55
C LYS A 170 -11.52 -16.99 -12.51
N ARG A 171 -11.16 -17.43 -13.72
CA ARG A 171 -10.68 -16.52 -14.76
C ARG A 171 -11.78 -15.53 -15.10
N LEU A 172 -11.36 -14.32 -15.38
CA LEU A 172 -12.29 -13.27 -15.75
C LEU A 172 -12.86 -13.53 -17.15
N GLU A 173 -14.17 -13.39 -17.29
CA GLU A 173 -14.84 -13.57 -18.57
C GLU A 173 -14.56 -12.39 -19.51
N SER A 174 -14.24 -12.69 -20.76
CA SER A 174 -14.14 -11.67 -21.81
C SER A 174 -15.50 -11.01 -22.05
N GLY A 175 -15.49 -9.72 -22.35
CA GLY A 175 -16.68 -8.88 -22.49
C GLY A 175 -17.15 -8.24 -21.17
N THR A 176 -16.56 -8.60 -20.03
CA THR A 176 -16.97 -8.02 -18.74
C THR A 176 -16.56 -6.54 -18.64
N ALA A 177 -17.51 -5.70 -18.24
CA ALA A 177 -17.33 -4.26 -18.02
C ALA A 177 -16.56 -3.97 -16.71
N MET A 178 -15.26 -4.29 -16.70
CA MET A 178 -14.39 -4.15 -15.53
C MET A 178 -14.28 -2.72 -15.02
N GLY A 179 -14.31 -1.73 -15.90
CA GLY A 179 -14.19 -0.35 -15.45
C GLY A 179 -15.38 0.13 -14.63
N ALA A 180 -16.60 -0.30 -14.96
CA ALA A 180 -17.78 0.01 -14.16
C ALA A 180 -17.72 -0.66 -12.77
N ILE A 181 -17.30 -1.92 -12.71
CA ILE A 181 -17.10 -2.65 -11.45
C ILE A 181 -16.01 -1.98 -10.61
N GLY A 182 -14.87 -1.66 -11.21
CA GLY A 182 -13.77 -0.97 -10.53
C GLY A 182 -14.15 0.42 -10.02
N ALA A 183 -14.89 1.20 -10.82
CA ALA A 183 -15.39 2.51 -10.41
C ALA A 183 -16.28 2.41 -9.16
N GLN A 184 -17.20 1.44 -9.14
CA GLN A 184 -18.09 1.22 -8.02
C GLN A 184 -17.34 0.71 -6.79
N SER A 185 -16.41 -0.22 -6.96
CA SER A 185 -15.58 -0.76 -5.87
C SER A 185 -14.70 0.30 -5.19
N ILE A 186 -14.30 1.35 -5.91
CA ILE A 186 -13.58 2.50 -5.32
C ILE A 186 -14.56 3.51 -4.71
N GLY A 187 -15.70 3.75 -5.38
CA GLY A 187 -16.67 4.76 -4.98
C GLY A 187 -17.47 4.41 -3.73
N GLU A 188 -17.90 3.15 -3.58
CA GLU A 188 -18.76 2.71 -2.48
C GLU A 188 -18.09 2.82 -1.10
N PRO A 189 -16.84 2.35 -0.89
CA PRO A 189 -16.14 2.56 0.40
C PRO A 189 -15.97 4.04 0.73
N GLY A 190 -15.93 4.91 -0.28
CA GLY A 190 -15.97 6.36 -0.14
C GLY A 190 -17.12 6.86 0.74
N THR A 191 -18.28 6.24 0.64
CA THR A 191 -19.48 6.59 1.43
C THR A 191 -19.37 6.22 2.91
N GLN A 192 -18.52 5.25 3.22
CA GLN A 192 -18.25 4.76 4.58
C GLN A 192 -17.12 5.53 5.25
N MET A 193 -16.22 6.14 4.48
CA MET A 193 -15.16 6.98 5.02
C MET A 193 -15.70 8.29 5.59
N THR A 194 -15.24 8.65 6.78
CA THR A 194 -15.53 9.94 7.43
C THR A 194 -14.77 11.08 6.73
N LEU A 195 -15.35 12.29 6.64
CA LEU A 195 -14.66 13.44 6.00
C LEU A 195 -13.42 13.89 6.79
N LYS A 196 -13.39 13.61 8.10
CA LYS A 196 -12.27 13.90 8.99
C LYS A 196 -11.97 12.71 9.90
N THR A 197 -10.88 12.01 9.63
CA THR A 197 -10.22 11.24 10.68
C THR A 197 -8.98 12.00 11.14
N PHE A 198 -8.98 12.46 12.39
CA PHE A 198 -7.74 12.86 13.05
C PHE A 198 -6.96 11.59 13.40
N HIS A 199 -6.20 11.08 12.44
CA HIS A 199 -5.19 10.07 12.76
C HIS A 199 -3.83 10.72 12.71
N PHE A 200 -3.25 10.85 13.90
CA PHE A 200 -1.82 11.03 14.06
C PHE A 200 -1.16 9.74 13.58
N ALA A 201 -0.29 9.81 12.58
CA ALA A 201 0.44 8.65 12.06
C ALA A 201 1.54 8.22 13.05
N GLY A 202 1.15 7.76 14.24
CA GLY A 202 2.05 7.35 15.32
C GLY A 202 2.97 8.45 15.87
N VAL A 203 2.79 9.71 15.43
CA VAL A 203 3.63 10.85 15.80
C VAL A 203 2.74 12.03 16.14
N SER A 204 2.96 12.63 17.32
CA SER A 204 2.08 13.63 17.94
C SER A 204 1.93 14.96 17.19
N SER A 205 2.65 15.19 16.09
CA SER A 205 2.76 16.51 15.45
C SER A 205 2.32 16.59 13.99
N MET A 206 2.07 15.46 13.32
CA MET A 206 1.77 15.45 11.88
C MET A 206 0.31 15.05 11.63
N ASN A 207 -0.51 16.05 11.30
CA ASN A 207 -1.86 15.82 10.78
C ASN A 207 -1.75 15.42 9.32
N VAL A 208 -2.19 14.21 8.99
CA VAL A 208 -2.31 13.73 7.60
C VAL A 208 -3.77 13.92 7.18
N THR A 209 -4.02 14.49 6.00
CA THR A 209 -5.36 14.43 5.40
C THR A 209 -5.67 12.99 5.05
N LEU A 210 -6.73 12.44 5.64
CA LEU A 210 -7.20 11.07 5.40
C LEU A 210 -8.68 11.08 5.03
N GLY A 211 -9.12 10.00 4.39
CA GLY A 211 -10.51 9.82 3.98
C GLY A 211 -10.84 10.49 2.65
N VAL A 212 -12.08 10.96 2.51
CA VAL A 212 -12.63 11.50 1.25
C VAL A 212 -11.81 12.67 0.69
N PRO A 213 -11.32 13.65 1.49
CA PRO A 213 -10.51 14.75 0.96
C PRO A 213 -9.22 14.28 0.28
N GLN A 214 -8.55 13.27 0.86
CA GLN A 214 -7.33 12.72 0.29
C GLN A 214 -7.59 12.01 -1.04
N ILE A 215 -8.65 11.21 -1.11
CA ILE A 215 -9.04 10.52 -2.35
C ILE A 215 -9.40 11.53 -3.43
N LYS A 216 -10.09 12.62 -3.07
CA LYS A 216 -10.43 13.72 -3.99
C LYS A 216 -9.17 14.41 -4.53
N GLU A 217 -8.15 14.65 -3.70
CA GLU A 217 -6.87 15.20 -4.16
C GLU A 217 -6.15 14.26 -5.14
N ILE A 218 -6.13 12.95 -4.84
CA ILE A 218 -5.49 11.92 -5.67
C ILE A 218 -6.19 11.79 -7.03
N ILE A 219 -7.52 11.61 -7.05
CA ILE A 219 -8.30 11.42 -8.28
C ILE A 219 -8.24 12.67 -9.18
N ASN A 220 -8.18 13.87 -8.59
CA ASN A 220 -8.08 15.11 -9.35
C ASN A 220 -6.67 15.42 -9.85
N ALA A 221 -5.65 14.65 -9.44
CA ALA A 221 -4.24 14.96 -9.68
C ALA A 221 -3.93 16.44 -9.33
N ALA A 222 -4.36 16.86 -8.13
CA ALA A 222 -4.30 18.26 -7.73
C ALA A 222 -2.83 18.77 -7.69
N LYS A 223 -2.56 19.91 -8.35
CA LYS A 223 -1.21 20.52 -8.36
C LYS A 223 -0.74 21.00 -6.98
N LYS A 224 -1.67 21.40 -6.12
CA LYS A 224 -1.41 21.84 -4.75
C LYS A 224 -2.25 20.97 -3.81
N ILE A 225 -1.57 20.20 -2.98
CA ILE A 225 -2.18 19.32 -1.97
C ILE A 225 -2.08 19.96 -0.59
N THR A 226 -3.03 19.63 0.29
CA THR A 226 -3.16 20.29 1.60
C THR A 226 -2.01 19.92 2.55
N THR A 227 -1.64 18.64 2.62
CA THR A 227 -0.55 18.15 3.49
C THR A 227 0.48 17.34 2.70
N PRO A 228 1.44 17.99 2.00
CA PRO A 228 2.53 17.29 1.34
C PRO A 228 3.52 16.73 2.37
N ILE A 229 3.76 15.42 2.32
CA ILE A 229 4.70 14.72 3.22
C ILE A 229 5.73 13.97 2.39
N ILE A 230 7.00 14.12 2.74
CA ILE A 230 8.12 13.41 2.13
C ILE A 230 8.76 12.53 3.19
N THR A 231 8.76 11.21 2.98
CA THR A 231 9.45 10.26 3.84
C THR A 231 10.87 10.01 3.33
N ALA A 232 11.86 10.63 3.98
CA ALA A 232 13.27 10.42 3.66
C ALA A 232 13.87 9.29 4.52
N LYS A 233 14.37 8.23 3.87
CA LYS A 233 15.09 7.15 4.55
C LYS A 233 16.56 7.52 4.73
N LEU A 234 17.09 7.35 5.95
CA LEU A 234 18.51 7.57 6.25
C LEU A 234 19.31 6.30 5.95
N LEU A 235 20.49 6.45 5.35
CA LEU A 235 21.42 5.32 5.08
C LEU A 235 21.95 4.70 6.38
N SER A 236 22.28 5.54 7.37
CA SER A 236 22.69 5.11 8.72
C SER A 236 21.66 5.58 9.74
N ALA A 237 20.73 4.69 10.07
CA ALA A 237 19.65 4.98 11.03
C ALA A 237 20.12 5.00 12.49
N ALA A 238 21.25 4.37 12.79
CA ALA A 238 21.79 4.26 14.15
C ALA A 238 22.42 5.58 14.66
N ASN A 239 22.87 6.44 13.75
CA ASN A 239 23.57 7.66 14.13
C ASN A 239 22.60 8.86 14.31
N LEU A 240 22.19 9.10 15.54
CA LEU A 240 21.28 10.18 15.91
C LEU A 240 21.86 11.59 15.66
N THR A 241 23.16 11.80 15.83
CA THR A 241 23.78 13.10 15.53
C THR A 241 23.80 13.36 14.02
N GLY A 242 24.09 12.33 13.22
CA GLY A 242 23.98 12.39 11.76
C GLY A 242 22.55 12.71 11.30
N ALA A 243 21.54 12.06 11.89
CA ALA A 243 20.14 12.34 11.58
C ALA A 243 19.74 13.80 11.88
N ARG A 244 20.18 14.35 13.03
CA ARG A 244 19.94 15.76 13.38
C ARG A 244 20.62 16.72 12.42
N MET A 245 21.85 16.43 12.00
CA MET A 245 22.59 17.25 11.05
C MET A 245 21.89 17.30 9.68
N ILE A 246 21.42 16.14 9.19
CA ILE A 246 20.67 16.04 7.93
C ILE A 246 19.34 16.79 8.04
N LYS A 247 18.60 16.60 9.16
CA LYS A 247 17.38 17.36 9.42
C LYS A 247 17.61 18.87 9.32
N ALA A 248 18.65 19.38 9.99
CA ALA A 248 18.98 20.80 10.00
C ALA A 248 19.37 21.35 8.60
N ARG A 249 19.91 20.51 7.72
CA ARG A 249 20.25 20.91 6.33
C ARG A 249 19.02 20.99 5.42
N ILE A 250 17.97 20.24 5.72
CA ILE A 250 16.74 20.19 4.90
C ILE A 250 15.71 21.18 5.42
N GLU A 251 15.62 21.34 6.74
CA GLU A 251 14.67 22.24 7.39
C GLU A 251 15.02 23.69 7.09
N LYS A 252 14.03 24.44 6.57
CA LYS A 252 14.19 25.87 6.29
C LYS A 252 14.35 26.62 7.61
N THR A 253 15.55 27.10 7.87
CA THR A 253 15.86 27.98 9.00
C THR A 253 15.83 29.44 8.55
N LEU A 254 15.13 30.27 9.31
CA LEU A 254 15.09 31.72 9.07
C LEU A 254 16.11 32.42 9.98
N LEU A 255 16.71 33.52 9.50
CA LEU A 255 17.68 34.29 10.30
C LEU A 255 17.10 34.74 11.65
N GLY A 256 15.81 35.08 11.69
CA GLY A 256 15.12 35.46 12.93
C GLY A 256 14.99 34.34 13.97
N GLN A 257 15.13 33.06 13.58
CA GLN A 257 15.14 31.94 14.53
C GLN A 257 16.52 31.78 15.20
N MET A 258 17.59 32.26 14.55
CA MET A 258 18.98 32.12 15.02
C MET A 258 19.53 33.40 15.64
N ALA A 259 19.08 34.57 15.18
CA ALA A 259 19.60 35.86 15.62
C ALA A 259 19.02 36.25 16.99
N LYS A 260 19.89 36.36 18.01
CA LYS A 260 19.51 36.86 19.33
C LYS A 260 19.08 38.33 19.31
N SER A 261 19.73 39.15 18.47
CA SER A 261 19.37 40.55 18.25
C SER A 261 19.97 41.01 16.91
N VAL A 262 19.28 41.91 16.20
CA VAL A 262 19.81 42.59 15.02
C VAL A 262 20.03 44.06 15.39
N LYS A 263 21.26 44.55 15.25
CA LYS A 263 21.63 45.93 15.52
C LYS A 263 22.14 46.58 14.24
N ILE A 264 21.64 47.78 13.94
CA ILE A 264 22.14 48.59 12.84
C ILE A 264 23.10 49.61 13.45
N VAL A 265 24.37 49.57 13.05
CA VAL A 265 25.41 50.51 13.51
C VAL A 265 25.68 51.50 12.38
N ILE A 266 25.58 52.79 12.68
CA ILE A 266 25.89 53.87 11.75
C ILE A 266 27.11 54.59 12.28
N SER A 267 28.23 54.51 11.57
CA SER A 267 29.45 55.26 11.86
C SER A 267 29.46 56.55 11.06
N LEU A 268 29.51 57.69 11.73
CA LEU A 268 29.65 58.99 11.11
C LEU A 268 31.14 59.32 10.99
N ASP A 269 31.57 59.75 9.81
CA ASP A 269 32.90 60.28 9.63
C ASP A 269 32.93 61.73 10.12
N MET A 270 33.50 61.92 11.31
CA MET A 270 33.48 63.20 12.00
C MET A 270 34.45 64.20 11.35
N GLU A 271 35.50 63.74 10.66
CA GLU A 271 36.46 64.63 10.00
C GLU A 271 35.80 65.34 8.81
N THR A 272 35.09 64.60 7.96
CA THR A 272 34.39 65.19 6.82
C THR A 272 33.21 66.06 7.23
N ILE A 273 32.50 65.72 8.30
CA ILE A 273 31.40 66.55 8.85
C ILE A 273 31.95 67.90 9.35
N GLN A 274 33.11 67.90 10.02
CA GLN A 274 33.77 69.12 10.50
C GLN A 274 34.30 69.99 9.35
N VAL A 275 34.96 69.40 8.35
CA VAL A 275 35.42 70.12 7.15
C VAL A 275 34.25 70.76 6.40
N SER A 276 33.12 70.06 6.34
CA SER A 276 31.90 70.53 5.67
C SER A 276 31.07 71.50 6.52
N GLN A 277 31.52 71.82 7.75
CA GLN A 277 30.80 72.66 8.72
C GLN A 277 29.33 72.25 8.97
N LEU A 278 29.03 70.95 8.86
CA LEU A 278 27.68 70.42 9.05
C LEU A 278 27.40 70.17 10.53
N CYS A 279 26.31 70.73 11.07
CA CYS A 279 25.87 70.51 12.45
C CYS A 279 25.05 69.21 12.57
N ILE A 280 25.65 68.06 12.27
CA ILE A 280 24.99 66.75 12.32
C ILE A 280 25.53 65.94 13.50
N ASP A 281 24.68 65.74 14.50
CA ASP A 281 24.98 64.86 15.63
C ASP A 281 24.43 63.44 15.42
N ALA A 282 25.03 62.46 16.09
CA ALA A 282 24.55 61.08 16.09
C ALA A 282 23.08 60.96 16.53
N TYR A 283 22.61 61.87 17.39
CA TYR A 283 21.21 61.94 17.81
C TYR A 283 20.28 62.36 16.66
N THR A 284 20.67 63.37 15.89
CA THR A 284 19.91 63.86 14.72
C THR A 284 19.77 62.75 13.68
N VAL A 285 20.86 62.03 13.41
CA VAL A 285 20.87 60.89 12.48
C VAL A 285 19.96 59.75 12.99
N LYS A 286 20.03 59.43 14.29
CA LYS A 286 19.14 58.42 14.91
C LYS A 286 17.67 58.78 14.70
N GLN A 287 17.28 60.02 14.98
CA GLN A 287 15.89 60.47 14.84
C GLN A 287 15.42 60.44 13.38
N SER A 288 16.26 60.86 12.42
CA SER A 288 15.94 60.78 11.00
C SER A 288 15.73 59.33 10.51
N VAL A 289 16.54 58.40 11.00
CA VAL A 289 16.42 56.98 10.65
C VAL A 289 15.14 56.37 11.23
N LEU A 290 14.75 56.74 12.47
CA LEU A 290 13.51 56.28 13.10
C LEU A 290 12.25 56.83 12.42
N GLN A 291 12.29 58.07 11.92
CA GLN A 291 11.17 58.70 11.20
C GLN A 291 10.99 58.15 9.78
N THR A 292 11.96 57.40 9.25
CA THR A 292 11.88 56.82 7.91
C THR A 292 10.87 55.67 7.88
N SER A 293 9.68 55.96 7.35
CA SER A 293 8.48 55.09 7.34
C SER A 293 8.70 53.67 6.77
N LYS A 294 9.74 53.48 5.94
CA LYS A 294 10.07 52.20 5.31
C LYS A 294 10.76 51.20 6.25
N LEU A 295 11.43 51.66 7.31
CA LEU A 295 12.26 50.80 8.16
C LEU A 295 11.51 50.20 9.38
N LYS A 296 10.34 50.75 9.74
CA LYS A 296 9.46 50.26 10.84
C LYS A 296 10.22 49.84 12.12
N LEU A 297 11.23 50.64 12.50
CA LEU A 297 12.00 50.41 13.73
C LEU A 297 11.24 50.99 14.93
N LYS A 298 11.25 50.29 16.07
CA LYS A 298 10.72 50.81 17.34
C LYS A 298 11.87 51.26 18.23
N GLU A 299 11.71 52.36 18.95
CA GLU A 299 12.66 52.76 19.99
C GLU A 299 12.62 51.73 21.12
N HIS A 300 13.80 51.21 21.47
CA HIS A 300 14.07 50.44 22.67
C HIS A 300 15.12 51.18 23.49
#